data_AF-A0A914NL74-F1
#
_entry.id   AF-A0A914NL74-F1
#
_cell.length_a   1.000
_cell.length_b   1.000
_cell.length_c   1.000
_cell.angle_alpha   90.00
_cell.angle_beta   90.00
_cell.angle_gamma   90.00
#
_symmetry.space_group_name_H-M   'P 1'
#
loop_
_entity.id
_entity.type
_entity.pdbx_description
1 polymer ?
#
loop_
_entity_poly.entity_id
_entity_poly.type
_entity_poly.pdbx_seq_one_letter_code
_entity_poly.pdbx_strand_id
1 'polypeptide(L)'
;MSIESDKYSSNFANGILNNCNSDSHQSIQYPDEPSEGIRACILGRERISKLFSSPDFAKTIVDCFVRVVDQSNDGGIKKYKIARVVSVLDNLDHGCYGENKGKLLQLDDKTEIDLDVISEDQAEELEIQQWLMSLIRK
;
A
#
# COMPACT_ATOMS: atom_id res chain seq x y z
N MET A 1 -27.70 42.60 -1.32
CA MET A 1 -27.42 42.63 0.13
C MET A 1 -27.91 41.33 0.73
N SER A 2 -27.04 40.72 1.53
CA SER A 2 -27.16 39.41 2.17
C SER A 2 -28.33 39.32 3.16
N ILE A 3 -28.85 38.11 3.34
CA ILE A 3 -29.70 37.77 4.48
C ILE A 3 -28.87 36.84 5.38
N GLU A 4 -28.43 37.39 6.51
CA GLU A 4 -27.98 36.64 7.68
C GLU A 4 -29.20 36.28 8.54
N SER A 5 -29.29 35.05 9.04
CA SER A 5 -30.14 34.60 10.15
C SER A 5 -29.61 33.22 10.57
N ASP A 6 -29.40 32.83 11.83
CA ASP A 6 -29.50 33.51 13.11
C ASP A 6 -28.62 32.74 14.11
N LYS A 7 -28.12 33.47 15.10
CA LYS A 7 -27.46 32.96 16.30
C LYS A 7 -28.49 32.28 17.20
N TYR A 8 -28.20 31.08 17.68
CA TYR A 8 -28.74 30.62 18.96
C TYR A 8 -27.61 30.33 19.94
N SER A 9 -27.61 31.18 20.96
CA SER A 9 -26.80 31.12 22.17
C SER A 9 -27.45 30.16 23.16
N SER A 10 -26.64 29.35 23.85
CA SER A 10 -26.99 28.86 25.18
C SER A 10 -25.74 28.66 26.01
N ASN A 11 -25.47 29.61 26.91
CA ASN A 11 -24.58 29.43 28.06
C ASN A 11 -25.44 29.17 29.30
N PHE A 12 -25.24 28.02 29.96
CA PHE A 12 -25.57 27.71 31.36
C PHE A 12 -24.87 26.37 31.66
N ALA A 13 -24.10 26.12 32.72
CA ALA A 13 -23.53 26.89 33.81
C ALA A 13 -22.40 26.05 34.45
N ASN A 14 -21.53 26.72 35.22
CA ASN A 14 -20.36 26.16 35.92
C ASN A 14 -20.65 24.95 36.84
N GLY A 15 -19.69 24.01 36.90
CA GLY A 15 -19.57 23.07 38.01
C GLY A 15 -18.48 22.01 37.85
N ILE A 16 -17.46 22.11 38.70
CA ILE A 16 -16.55 21.04 39.18
C ILE A 16 -15.25 20.81 38.38
N LEU A 17 -14.17 21.40 38.93
CA LEU A 17 -12.80 20.87 38.87
C LEU A 17 -12.81 19.38 39.29
N ASN A 18 -12.30 18.49 38.44
CA ASN A 18 -11.59 17.30 38.91
C ASN A 18 -10.62 16.78 37.84
N ASN A 19 -9.41 16.53 38.32
CA ASN A 19 -8.24 16.01 37.64
C ASN A 19 -8.47 14.57 37.19
N CYS A 20 -8.47 14.28 35.88
CA CYS A 20 -8.34 12.93 35.35
C CYS A 20 -7.52 12.98 34.06
N ASN A 21 -6.40 12.25 34.08
CA ASN A 21 -5.51 11.87 32.98
C ASN A 21 -5.99 12.27 31.58
N SER A 22 -5.27 13.19 30.95
CA SER A 22 -5.29 13.37 29.51
C SER A 22 -4.67 12.14 28.84
N ASP A 23 -5.44 11.05 28.79
CA ASP A 23 -5.27 10.01 27.79
C ASP A 23 -5.44 10.71 26.45
N SER A 24 -4.30 11.00 25.80
CA SER A 24 -4.28 11.56 24.47
C SER A 24 -4.90 10.54 23.53
N HIS A 25 -6.22 10.67 23.32
CA HIS A 25 -6.89 10.05 22.20
C HIS A 25 -6.24 10.62 20.94
N GLN A 26 -5.24 9.90 20.41
CA GLN A 26 -4.72 10.17 19.09
C GLN A 26 -5.86 9.88 18.12
N SER A 27 -6.54 10.93 17.68
CA SER A 27 -7.47 10.87 16.57
C SER A 27 -6.76 10.22 15.39
N ILE A 28 -7.37 9.19 14.79
CA ILE A 28 -6.87 8.63 13.53
C ILE A 28 -6.94 9.76 12.50
N GLN A 29 -5.78 10.29 12.14
CA GLN A 29 -5.68 11.33 11.13
C GLN A 29 -5.73 10.63 9.77
N TYR A 30 -6.84 10.80 9.07
CA TYR A 30 -6.96 10.34 7.70
C TYR A 30 -6.01 11.18 6.83
N PRO A 31 -5.34 10.57 5.84
CA PRO A 31 -4.52 11.32 4.90
C PRO A 31 -5.38 12.35 4.16
N ASP A 32 -4.81 13.52 3.90
CA ASP A 32 -5.51 14.61 3.21
C ASP A 32 -5.85 14.22 1.77
N GLU A 33 -5.07 13.31 1.18
CA GLU A 33 -5.29 12.73 -0.15
C GLU A 33 -5.47 11.21 -0.08
N PRO A 34 -6.52 10.63 -0.71
CA PRO A 34 -6.73 9.18 -0.74
C PRO A 34 -5.54 8.38 -1.29
N SER A 35 -4.73 9.00 -2.17
CA SER A 35 -3.56 8.38 -2.78
C SER A 35 -2.42 8.16 -1.78
N GLU A 36 -2.25 9.02 -0.77
CA GLU A 36 -1.27 8.82 0.30
C GLU A 36 -1.54 7.54 1.11
N GLY A 37 -2.81 7.30 1.44
CA GLY A 37 -3.23 6.08 2.13
C GLY A 37 -2.89 4.84 1.31
N ILE A 38 -3.09 4.90 -0.01
CA ILE A 38 -2.75 3.80 -0.92
C ILE A 38 -1.23 3.58 -0.99
N ARG A 39 -0.43 4.66 -1.09
CA ARG A 39 1.04 4.57 -1.13
C ARG A 39 1.61 3.86 0.09
N ALA A 40 1.06 4.13 1.28
CA ALA A 40 1.49 3.46 2.51
C ALA A 40 1.28 1.93 2.50
N CYS A 41 0.30 1.45 1.72
CA CYS A 41 -0.01 0.03 1.54
C CYS A 41 0.84 -0.66 0.45
N ILE A 42 1.65 0.08 -0.31
CA ILE A 42 2.53 -0.48 -1.34
C ILE A 42 3.86 -0.87 -0.70
N LEU A 43 4.24 -2.14 -0.86
CA LEU A 43 5.49 -2.68 -0.35
C LEU A 43 6.61 -2.54 -1.38
N GLY A 44 7.70 -1.91 -0.96
CA GLY A 44 8.97 -1.91 -1.69
C GLY A 44 9.73 -3.22 -1.49
N ARG A 45 10.66 -3.50 -2.40
CA ARG A 45 11.45 -4.74 -2.41
C ARG A 45 12.28 -4.92 -1.14
N GLU A 46 12.83 -3.86 -0.55
CA GLU A 46 13.62 -3.96 0.68
C GLU A 46 12.78 -4.47 1.86
N ARG A 47 11.54 -3.99 1.99
CA ARG A 47 10.60 -4.42 3.04
C ARG A 47 10.25 -5.90 2.88
N ILE A 48 10.00 -6.35 1.66
CA ILE A 48 9.72 -7.76 1.35
C ILE A 48 10.94 -8.62 1.67
N SER A 49 12.13 -8.16 1.28
CA SER A 49 13.40 -8.88 1.48
C SER A 49 13.70 -9.12 2.95
N LYS A 50 13.42 -8.14 3.83
CA LYS A 50 13.55 -8.28 5.29
C LYS A 50 12.60 -9.33 5.87
N LEU A 51 11.45 -9.56 5.23
CA LEU A 51 10.45 -10.53 5.68
C LEU A 51 10.76 -11.96 5.21
N PHE A 52 11.71 -12.18 4.31
CA PHE A 52 11.95 -13.50 3.72
C PHE A 52 12.32 -14.60 4.71
N SER A 53 13.03 -14.25 5.78
CA SER A 53 13.38 -15.18 6.86
C SER A 53 12.22 -15.48 7.80
N SER A 54 11.10 -14.75 7.69
CA SER A 54 9.92 -14.96 8.51
C SER A 54 9.21 -16.26 8.12
N PRO A 55 8.84 -17.11 9.09
CA PRO A 55 8.06 -18.32 8.82
C PRO A 55 6.66 -18.01 8.26
N ASP A 56 6.15 -16.81 8.52
CA ASP A 56 4.84 -16.36 8.04
C ASP A 56 4.93 -15.43 6.82
N PHE A 57 6.08 -15.39 6.13
CA PHE A 57 6.31 -14.53 4.97
C PHE A 57 5.15 -14.53 3.97
N ALA A 58 4.71 -15.71 3.54
CA ALA A 58 3.63 -15.83 2.55
C ALA A 58 2.32 -15.23 3.07
N LYS A 59 1.98 -15.46 4.35
CA LYS A 59 0.77 -14.89 4.95
C LYS A 59 0.84 -13.37 5.10
N THR A 60 2.05 -12.82 5.29
CA THR A 60 2.25 -11.38 5.42
C THR A 60 2.21 -10.65 4.09
N ILE A 61 2.72 -11.28 3.02
CA ILE A 61 2.87 -10.64 1.70
C ILE A 61 1.64 -10.84 0.80
N VAL A 62 0.92 -11.95 0.94
CA VAL A 62 -0.35 -12.14 0.21
C VAL A 62 -1.32 -11.02 0.57
N ASP A 63 -2.07 -10.55 -0.43
CA ASP A 63 -2.97 -9.40 -0.37
C ASP A 63 -2.30 -8.02 -0.21
N CYS A 64 -0.98 -7.95 -0.13
CA CYS A 64 -0.26 -6.68 -0.21
C CYS A 64 -0.11 -6.20 -1.65
N PHE A 65 0.11 -4.89 -1.81
CA PHE A 65 0.32 -4.25 -3.10
C PHE A 65 1.80 -4.01 -3.36
N VAL A 66 2.22 -4.12 -4.62
CA VAL A 66 3.60 -3.86 -5.05
C VAL A 66 3.60 -3.01 -6.32
N ARG A 67 4.63 -2.17 -6.48
CA ARG A 67 4.89 -1.43 -7.71
C ARG A 67 5.89 -2.19 -8.55
N VAL A 68 5.52 -2.57 -9.77
CA VAL A 68 6.34 -3.44 -10.63
C VAL A 68 6.48 -2.83 -12.01
N VAL A 69 7.58 -3.16 -12.69
CA VAL A 69 7.76 -2.77 -14.09
C VAL A 69 6.70 -3.47 -14.95
N ASP A 70 5.94 -2.69 -15.71
CA ASP A 70 4.96 -3.18 -16.66
C ASP A 70 5.68 -3.67 -17.92
N GLN A 71 5.78 -5.00 -18.06
CA GLN A 71 6.45 -5.66 -19.17
C GLN A 71 5.64 -5.65 -20.48
N SER A 72 4.39 -5.16 -20.46
CA SER A 72 3.52 -5.15 -21.64
C SER A 72 3.88 -4.08 -22.69
N ASN A 73 4.88 -3.23 -22.42
CA ASN A 73 5.14 -2.03 -23.19
C ASN A 73 6.54 -2.03 -23.83
N ASP A 74 6.61 -2.36 -25.13
CA ASP A 74 7.81 -2.59 -25.96
C ASP A 74 8.59 -1.31 -26.36
N GLY A 75 8.42 -0.22 -25.60
CA GLY A 75 8.80 1.14 -26.01
C GLY A 75 10.09 1.71 -25.42
N GLY A 76 10.95 0.89 -24.79
CA GLY A 76 12.20 1.32 -24.16
C GLY A 76 12.06 2.18 -22.89
N ILE A 77 10.90 2.80 -22.66
CA ILE A 77 10.57 3.52 -21.42
C ILE A 77 9.95 2.55 -20.42
N LYS A 78 10.58 2.40 -19.25
CA LYS A 78 10.04 1.62 -18.13
C LYS A 78 8.76 2.29 -17.64
N LYS A 79 7.62 1.63 -17.87
CA LYS A 79 6.35 1.96 -17.21
C LYS A 79 6.21 1.09 -15.97
N TYR A 80 5.51 1.59 -14.97
CA TYR A 80 5.22 0.83 -13.76
C TYR A 80 3.71 0.68 -13.58
N LYS A 81 3.32 -0.38 -12.88
CA LYS A 81 1.95 -0.64 -12.47
C LYS A 81 1.91 -1.08 -11.01
N ILE A 82 0.76 -0.86 -10.38
CA ILE A 82 0.45 -1.40 -9.05
C ILE A 82 -0.29 -2.71 -9.25
N ALA A 83 0.14 -3.76 -8.54
CA ALA A 83 -0.47 -5.07 -8.59
C ALA A 83 -0.61 -5.65 -7.19
N ARG A 84 -1.60 -6.53 -7.00
CA ARG A 84 -1.79 -7.26 -5.73
C ARG A 84 -1.08 -8.60 -5.80
N VAL A 85 -0.37 -8.96 -4.74
CA VAL A 85 0.22 -10.30 -4.61
C VAL A 85 -0.86 -11.30 -4.21
N VAL A 86 -1.03 -12.36 -5.00
CA VAL A 86 -2.04 -13.41 -4.75
C VAL A 86 -1.44 -14.73 -4.27
N SER A 87 -0.16 -14.97 -4.56
CA SER A 87 0.54 -16.17 -4.11
C SER A 87 2.04 -15.93 -4.03
N VAL A 88 2.70 -16.68 -3.15
CA VAL A 88 4.15 -16.84 -3.13
C VAL A 88 4.44 -18.23 -3.69
N LEU A 89 5.21 -18.28 -4.77
CA LEU A 89 5.60 -19.52 -5.41
C LEU A 89 6.96 -19.95 -4.88
N ASP A 90 7.02 -21.16 -4.34
CA ASP A 90 8.28 -21.80 -3.96
C ASP A 90 8.95 -22.31 -5.25
N ASN A 91 10.08 -21.73 -5.62
CA ASN A 91 10.86 -22.25 -6.74
C ASN A 91 11.39 -23.64 -6.41
N LEU A 92 10.92 -24.64 -7.17
CA LEU A 92 11.55 -25.96 -7.29
C LEU A 92 12.82 -25.79 -8.13
N ASP A 93 13.93 -25.41 -7.49
CA ASP A 93 15.23 -26.01 -7.83
C ASP A 93 16.29 -25.75 -6.74
N HIS A 94 16.50 -26.75 -5.90
CA HIS A 94 17.68 -26.88 -5.04
C HIS A 94 18.85 -27.47 -5.84
N GLY A 95 19.11 -26.95 -7.04
CA GLY A 95 20.16 -27.41 -7.94
C GLY A 95 21.50 -26.74 -7.67
N CYS A 96 22.27 -27.28 -6.73
CA CYS A 96 23.74 -27.33 -6.64
C CYS A 96 24.64 -26.24 -7.28
N TYR A 97 24.26 -24.98 -7.39
CA TYR A 97 25.17 -23.86 -7.64
C TYR A 97 24.63 -22.63 -6.92
N GLY A 98 25.47 -21.97 -6.13
CA GLY A 98 25.11 -21.04 -5.05
C GLY A 98 24.44 -19.70 -5.42
N GLU A 99 23.70 -19.59 -6.52
CA GLU A 99 23.05 -18.34 -6.95
C GLU A 99 21.70 -18.62 -7.60
N ASN A 100 20.66 -18.88 -6.80
CA ASN A 100 19.26 -18.77 -7.25
C ASN A 100 18.38 -18.50 -6.01
N LYS A 101 18.03 -17.23 -5.77
CA LYS A 101 17.27 -16.79 -4.59
C LYS A 101 16.16 -15.79 -4.92
N GLY A 102 15.46 -15.96 -6.05
CA GLY A 102 14.18 -15.29 -6.26
C GLY A 102 13.06 -16.18 -5.73
N LYS A 103 12.27 -15.73 -4.73
CA LYS A 103 10.91 -16.26 -4.59
C LYS A 103 10.07 -15.58 -5.66
N LEU A 104 9.34 -16.36 -6.45
CA LEU A 104 8.42 -15.79 -7.43
C LEU A 104 7.14 -15.35 -6.70
N LEU A 105 6.69 -14.14 -6.95
CA LEU A 105 5.37 -13.69 -6.53
C LEU A 105 4.43 -13.85 -7.72
N GLN A 106 3.22 -14.35 -7.47
CA GLN A 106 2.15 -14.30 -8.44
C GLN A 106 1.29 -13.07 -8.17
N LEU A 107 1.04 -12.30 -9.22
CA LEU A 107 0.18 -11.11 -9.19
C LEU A 107 -1.28 -11.46 -9.54
N ASP A 108 -2.19 -10.53 -9.29
CA ASP A 108 -3.63 -10.71 -9.53
C ASP A 108 -4.01 -10.86 -11.01
N ASP A 109 -3.15 -10.40 -11.92
CA ASP A 109 -3.24 -10.67 -13.36
C ASP A 109 -2.61 -12.01 -13.79
N LYS A 110 -2.22 -12.85 -12.82
CA LYS A 110 -1.51 -14.13 -12.97
C LYS A 110 -0.07 -14.02 -13.46
N THR A 111 0.48 -12.81 -13.56
CA THR A 111 1.90 -12.63 -13.88
C THR A 111 2.77 -13.14 -12.74
N GLU A 112 3.80 -13.89 -13.08
CA GLU A 112 4.83 -14.34 -12.13
C GLU A 112 6.02 -13.40 -12.23
N ILE A 113 6.47 -12.89 -11.09
CA ILE A 113 7.55 -11.91 -11.02
C ILE A 113 8.61 -12.33 -10.01
N ASP A 114 9.87 -11.98 -10.29
CA ASP A 114 10.92 -11.96 -9.27
C ASP A 114 10.80 -10.68 -8.43
N LEU A 115 11.36 -10.69 -7.22
CA LEU A 115 11.43 -9.48 -6.40
C LEU A 115 12.23 -8.36 -7.06
N ASP A 116 13.17 -8.67 -7.95
CA ASP A 116 14.03 -7.67 -8.60
C ASP A 116 13.28 -6.71 -9.54
N VAL A 117 12.07 -7.05 -9.96
CA VAL A 117 11.23 -6.15 -10.77
C VAL A 117 10.35 -5.23 -9.93
N ILE A 118 10.34 -5.41 -8.61
CA ILE A 118 9.61 -4.55 -7.66
C ILE A 118 10.44 -3.28 -7.43
N SER A 119 9.82 -2.13 -7.63
CA SER A 119 10.42 -0.83 -7.42
C SER A 119 10.52 -0.46 -5.94
N GLU A 120 11.59 0.25 -5.57
CA GLU A 120 11.72 0.89 -4.25
C GLU A 120 11.12 2.30 -4.23
N ASP A 121 10.86 2.89 -5.41
CA ASP A 121 10.31 4.24 -5.50
C ASP A 121 8.83 4.26 -5.14
N GLN A 122 8.36 5.39 -4.62
CA GLN A 122 6.94 5.58 -4.36
C GLN A 122 6.15 5.55 -5.67
N ALA A 123 4.95 4.96 -5.61
CA ALA A 123 4.03 4.98 -6.74
C ALA A 123 3.62 6.41 -7.08
N GLU A 124 3.62 6.72 -8.38
CA GLU A 124 3.19 8.01 -8.87
C GLU A 124 1.66 8.14 -8.84
N GLU A 125 1.17 9.38 -8.80
CA GLU A 125 -0.27 9.65 -8.74
C GLU A 125 -1.02 9.05 -9.95
N LEU A 126 -0.41 9.13 -11.13
CA LEU A 126 -0.96 8.56 -12.35
C LEU A 126 -1.09 7.03 -12.26
N GLU A 127 -0.14 6.35 -11.63
CA GLU A 127 -0.15 4.89 -11.46
C GLU A 127 -1.27 4.46 -10.52
N ILE A 128 -1.45 5.20 -9.42
CA ILE A 128 -2.54 4.98 -8.46
C ILE A 128 -3.90 5.20 -9.12
N GLN A 129 -4.05 6.28 -9.88
CA GLN A 129 -5.29 6.56 -10.61
C GLN A 129 -5.59 5.48 -11.65
N GLN A 130 -4.60 5.04 -12.43
CA GLN A 130 -4.78 3.95 -13.39
C GLN A 130 -5.20 2.65 -12.70
N TRP A 131 -4.57 2.32 -11.58
CA TRP A 131 -4.91 1.15 -10.78
C TRP A 131 -6.34 1.23 -10.23
N LEU A 132 -6.74 2.34 -9.62
CA LEU A 132 -8.11 2.56 -9.14
C LEU A 132 -9.14 2.43 -10.27
N MET A 133 -8.87 3.02 -11.43
CA MET A 133 -9.74 2.89 -12.60
C MET A 133 -9.85 1.45 -13.11
N SER A 134 -8.81 0.62 -12.93
CA SER A 134 -8.85 -0.80 -13.28
C SER A 134 -9.76 -1.62 -12.37
N LEU A 135 -9.94 -1.20 -11.11
CA LEU A 135 -10.82 -1.87 -10.13
C LEU A 135 -12.29 -1.61 -10.42
N ILE A 136 -12.63 -0.42 -10.91
CA ILE A 136 -14.02 -0.01 -11.21
C ILE A 136 -14.56 -0.70 -12.47
N ARG A 137 -13.69 -1.11 -13.38
CA ARG A 137 -14.05 -1.66 -14.71
C ARG A 137 -14.21 -3.19 -14.74
N LYS A 138 -14.14 -3.87 -13.59
CA LYS A 138 -14.27 -5.34 -13.48
C LYS A 138 -15.72 -5.79 -13.34
#